data_AF-A0A7X1GJM3-F1
#
_entry.id   AF-A0A7X1GJM3-F1
#
_cell.length_a   1.000
_cell.length_b   1.000
_cell.length_c   1.000
_cell.angle_alpha   90.00
_cell.angle_beta   90.00
_cell.angle_gamma   90.00
#
_symmetry.space_group_name_H-M   'P 1'
#
loop_
_entity.id
_entity.type
_entity.pdbx_description
1 polymer ?
#
loop_
_entity_poly.entity_id
_entity_poly.type
_entity_poly.pdbx_seq_one_letter_code
_entity_poly.pdbx_strand_id
1 'polypeptide(L)'
;ANADPADVQAQLQLLKQDLEQLKSSVLLLSAPHGIALTSGKHLQLAAQNNLMLSAGAQADISVAKRLFMGVGQGLSLFVRKLGIKLIANQGPVSVQAQNDRLQLMAR
;
A
#
# COMPACT_ATOMS: atom_id res chain seq x y z
N ALA A 1 -1.08 18.40 -6.94
CA ALA A 1 -1.69 17.48 -5.95
C ALA A 1 -0.56 17.01 -5.06
N ASN A 2 -0.60 17.37 -3.79
CA ASN A 2 0.42 16.98 -2.82
C ASN A 2 -0.14 15.78 -2.05
N ALA A 3 0.04 14.58 -2.60
CA ALA A 3 -0.08 13.38 -1.79
C ALA A 3 1.23 13.25 -1.00
N ASP A 4 1.16 12.81 0.26
CA ASP A 4 2.37 12.54 1.01
C ASP A 4 3.22 11.51 0.25
N PRO A 5 4.50 11.81 -0.01
CA PRO A 5 5.37 10.85 -0.67
C PRO A 5 5.49 9.60 0.19
N ALA A 6 5.74 8.45 -0.45
CA ALA A 6 6.22 7.27 0.27
C ALA A 6 7.45 7.66 1.11
N ASP A 7 7.64 7.02 2.27
CA ASP A 7 8.78 7.28 3.15
C ASP A 7 10.10 6.82 2.49
N VAL A 8 10.65 7.70 1.65
CA VAL A 8 11.87 7.47 0.87
C VAL A 8 13.07 7.29 1.79
N GLN A 9 13.09 7.99 2.94
CA GLN A 9 14.15 7.89 3.93
C GLN A 9 14.20 6.49 4.53
N ALA A 10 13.05 5.93 4.94
CA ALA A 10 12.99 4.56 5.43
C ALA A 10 13.42 3.54 4.35
N GLN A 11 13.03 3.77 3.09
CA GLN A 11 13.40 2.87 2.00
C GLN A 11 14.91 2.90 1.71
N LEU A 12 15.52 4.09 1.73
CA LEU A 12 16.96 4.27 1.58
C LEU A 12 17.74 3.67 2.75
N GLN A 13 17.22 3.79 3.98
CA GLN A 13 17.86 3.22 5.17
C GLN A 13 17.93 1.69 5.08
N LEU A 14 16.80 1.04 4.73
CA LEU A 14 16.74 -0.41 4.52
C LEU A 14 17.75 -0.86 3.45
N LEU A 15 17.82 -0.16 2.31
CA LEU A 15 18.74 -0.50 1.23
C LEU A 15 20.21 -0.35 1.66
N LYS A 16 20.61 0.81 2.17
CA LYS A 16 22.02 1.16 2.40
C LYS A 16 22.63 0.57 3.66
N GLN A 17 21.86 0.43 4.74
CA GLN A 17 22.41 0.00 6.03
C GLN A 17 22.24 -1.50 6.24
N ASP A 18 21.04 -2.03 5.97
CA ASP A 18 20.70 -3.39 6.34
C ASP A 18 20.97 -4.40 5.22
N LEU A 19 20.64 -4.05 3.96
CA LEU A 19 20.76 -4.96 2.82
C LEU A 19 22.13 -4.93 2.13
N GLU A 20 22.70 -3.74 1.86
CA GLU A 20 23.98 -3.60 1.12
C GLU A 20 25.17 -4.29 1.81
N GLN A 21 25.14 -4.41 3.14
CA GLN A 21 26.25 -4.98 3.91
C GLN A 21 25.83 -6.17 4.79
N LEU A 22 24.56 -6.61 4.73
CA LEU A 22 23.98 -7.67 5.57
C LEU A 22 24.36 -7.52 7.06
N LYS A 23 24.44 -6.27 7.53
CA LYS A 23 24.91 -5.94 8.89
C LYS A 23 23.91 -6.30 9.99
N SER A 24 22.72 -6.72 9.57
CA SER A 24 21.57 -7.04 10.40
C SER A 24 21.03 -8.44 10.01
N SER A 25 20.30 -9.12 10.90
CA SER A 25 19.65 -10.41 10.58
C SER A 25 18.45 -10.20 9.64
N VAL A 26 18.73 -10.12 8.34
CA VAL A 26 17.75 -9.81 7.29
C VAL A 26 17.58 -10.96 6.30
N LEU A 27 16.39 -11.03 5.69
CA LEU A 27 16.09 -11.92 4.57
C LEU A 27 15.93 -11.07 3.30
N LEU A 28 16.73 -11.33 2.27
CA LEU A 28 16.57 -10.75 0.94
C LEU A 28 16.10 -11.85 -0.04
N LEU A 29 14.91 -11.69 -0.60
CA LEU A 29 14.38 -12.56 -1.64
C LEU A 29 14.52 -11.86 -3.00
N SER A 30 15.28 -12.45 -3.92
CA SER A 30 15.42 -11.97 -5.30
C SER A 30 15.24 -13.14 -6.26
N ALA A 31 14.26 -13.03 -7.15
CA ALA A 31 13.97 -14.04 -8.17
C ALA A 31 13.57 -13.33 -9.47
N PRO A 32 14.49 -13.17 -10.44
CA PRO A 32 14.24 -12.44 -11.69
C PRO A 32 13.05 -12.97 -12.51
N HIS A 33 12.68 -14.24 -12.30
CA HIS A 33 11.56 -14.90 -12.97
C HIS A 33 10.29 -14.98 -12.11
N GLY A 34 10.31 -14.42 -10.88
CA GLY A 34 9.12 -14.25 -10.03
C GLY A 34 9.17 -14.96 -8.68
N ILE A 35 8.25 -14.57 -7.80
CA ILE A 35 7.99 -15.16 -6.47
C ILE A 35 6.49 -15.42 -6.34
N ALA A 36 6.11 -16.58 -5.80
CA ALA A 36 4.73 -16.87 -5.41
C ALA A 36 4.66 -17.12 -3.90
N LEU A 37 3.82 -16.35 -3.20
CA LEU A 37 3.53 -16.54 -1.77
C LEU A 37 2.07 -16.94 -1.60
N THR A 38 1.82 -18.17 -1.16
CA THR A 38 0.46 -18.72 -1.00
C THR A 38 0.30 -19.43 0.33
N SER A 39 -0.94 -19.53 0.82
CA SER A 39 -1.29 -20.27 2.04
C SER A 39 -2.68 -20.87 1.90
N GLY A 40 -2.87 -22.10 2.38
CA GLY A 40 -4.19 -22.76 2.40
C GLY A 40 -5.12 -22.23 3.50
N LYS A 41 -4.61 -21.40 4.43
CA LYS A 41 -5.40 -20.81 5.51
C LYS A 41 -5.12 -19.30 5.63
N HIS A 42 -4.14 -18.92 6.45
CA HIS A 42 -3.84 -17.53 6.76
C HIS A 42 -2.48 -17.12 6.20
N LEU A 43 -2.38 -15.88 5.73
CA LEU A 43 -1.14 -15.20 5.39
C LEU A 43 -1.14 -13.86 6.12
N GLN A 44 -0.12 -13.60 6.94
CA GLN A 44 0.03 -12.34 7.68
C GLN A 44 1.37 -11.70 7.32
N LEU A 45 1.33 -10.43 6.93
CA LEU A 45 2.50 -9.59 6.70
C LEU A 45 2.45 -8.47 7.75
N ALA A 46 3.49 -8.36 8.57
CA ALA A 46 3.56 -7.39 9.65
C ALA A 46 4.99 -6.84 9.76
N ALA A 47 5.09 -5.55 10.08
CA ALA A 47 6.35 -4.87 10.35
C ALA A 47 6.15 -3.89 11.51
N GLN A 48 7.17 -3.70 12.35
CA GLN A 48 7.10 -2.79 13.50
C GLN A 48 7.06 -1.32 13.06
N ASN A 49 7.81 -0.99 12.01
CA ASN A 49 7.93 0.38 11.51
C ASN A 49 7.14 0.54 10.21
N ASN A 50 7.63 -0.08 9.12
CA ASN A 50 7.12 0.19 7.77
C ASN A 50 6.86 -1.11 7.00
N LEU A 51 5.72 -1.16 6.30
CA LEU A 51 5.41 -2.15 5.27
C LEU A 51 5.29 -1.43 3.91
N MET A 52 6.08 -1.85 2.92
CA MET A 52 6.13 -1.23 1.60
C MET A 52 5.80 -2.24 0.51
N LEU A 53 4.95 -1.86 -0.44
CA LEU A 53 4.58 -2.66 -1.60
C LEU A 53 4.69 -1.77 -2.85
N SER A 54 5.47 -2.21 -3.83
CA SER A 54 5.73 -1.45 -5.06
C SER A 54 5.80 -2.37 -6.26
N ALA A 55 5.24 -1.94 -7.39
CA ALA A 55 5.30 -2.66 -8.66
C ALA A 55 5.62 -1.68 -9.80
N GLY A 56 6.44 -2.11 -10.76
CA GLY A 56 6.84 -1.27 -11.90
C GLY A 56 5.77 -1.12 -12.98
N ALA A 57 4.84 -2.09 -13.08
CA ALA A 57 3.77 -2.09 -14.07
C ALA A 57 2.37 -2.00 -13.43
N GLN A 58 1.99 -3.03 -12.68
CA GLN A 58 0.64 -3.15 -12.11
C GLN A 58 0.70 -3.86 -10.75
N ALA A 59 -0.22 -3.49 -9.86
CA ALA A 59 -0.49 -4.18 -8.61
C ALA A 59 -2.00 -4.41 -8.51
N ASP A 60 -2.41 -5.67 -8.26
CA ASP A 60 -3.80 -6.08 -8.12
C ASP A 60 -4.05 -6.62 -6.71
N ILE A 61 -5.11 -6.14 -6.07
CA ILE A 61 -5.56 -6.62 -4.76
C ILE A 61 -7.01 -7.07 -4.92
N SER A 62 -7.21 -8.39 -4.81
CA SER A 62 -8.52 -9.02 -5.00
C SER A 62 -8.94 -9.71 -3.71
N VAL A 63 -10.17 -9.45 -3.25
CA VAL A 63 -10.70 -10.00 -2.00
C VAL A 63 -12.11 -10.53 -2.22
N ALA A 64 -12.34 -11.82 -1.94
CA ALA A 64 -13.62 -12.47 -2.23
C ALA A 64 -14.77 -12.07 -1.30
N LYS A 65 -14.47 -11.70 -0.04
CA LYS A 65 -15.50 -11.40 0.97
C LYS A 65 -15.48 -9.96 1.44
N ARG A 66 -14.39 -9.52 2.09
CA ARG A 66 -14.33 -8.21 2.74
C ARG A 66 -12.90 -7.68 2.80
N LEU A 67 -12.71 -6.47 2.28
CA LEU A 67 -11.51 -5.67 2.48
C LEU A 67 -11.77 -4.65 3.61
N PHE A 68 -10.82 -4.53 4.54
CA PHE A 68 -10.80 -3.48 5.56
C PHE A 68 -9.41 -2.85 5.59
N MET A 69 -9.37 -1.52 5.61
CA MET A 69 -8.13 -0.74 5.70
C MET A 69 -8.25 0.20 6.89
N GLY A 70 -7.64 -0.18 8.01
CA GLY A 70 -7.54 0.66 9.21
C GLY A 70 -6.28 1.51 9.14
N VAL A 71 -6.40 2.83 9.31
CA VAL A 71 -5.27 3.76 9.20
C VAL A 71 -5.33 4.74 10.37
N GLY A 72 -4.20 4.94 11.06
CA GLY A 72 -4.18 5.73 12.30
C GLY A 72 -4.10 7.24 12.09
N GLN A 73 -3.55 7.70 10.96
CA GLN A 73 -3.31 9.14 10.73
C GLN A 73 -3.92 9.64 9.42
N GLY A 74 -3.66 8.98 8.29
CA GLY A 74 -4.19 9.43 7.00
C GLY A 74 -4.07 8.38 5.90
N LEU A 75 -4.97 8.47 4.91
CA LEU A 75 -4.96 7.67 3.69
C LEU A 75 -4.82 8.61 2.49
N SER A 76 -3.72 8.47 1.75
CA SER A 76 -3.44 9.23 0.54
C SER A 76 -3.52 8.33 -0.69
N LEU A 77 -4.33 8.72 -1.68
CA LEU A 77 -4.45 8.05 -2.97
C LEU A 77 -4.14 9.04 -4.09
N PHE A 78 -3.22 8.67 -4.98
CA PHE A 78 -2.80 9.52 -6.08
C PHE A 78 -2.81 8.74 -7.40
N VAL A 79 -3.40 9.33 -8.44
CA VAL A 79 -3.39 8.78 -9.80
C VAL A 79 -2.95 9.84 -10.78
N ARG A 80 -1.97 9.50 -11.63
CA ARG A 80 -1.37 10.44 -12.59
C ARG A 80 -2.18 10.65 -13.87
N LYS A 81 -2.79 9.60 -14.42
CA LYS A 81 -3.38 9.61 -15.77
C LYS A 81 -4.83 9.16 -15.85
N LEU A 82 -5.14 7.97 -15.34
CA LEU A 82 -6.41 7.28 -15.64
C LEU A 82 -7.53 7.53 -14.60
N GLY A 83 -7.28 8.37 -13.59
CA GLY A 83 -8.23 8.71 -12.53
C GLY A 83 -8.49 7.57 -11.54
N ILE A 84 -9.42 7.82 -10.61
CA ILE A 84 -9.87 6.86 -9.59
C ILE A 84 -11.30 6.44 -9.90
N LYS A 85 -11.58 5.14 -9.81
CA LYS A 85 -12.95 4.58 -9.91
C LYS A 85 -13.30 3.90 -8.59
N LEU A 86 -14.38 4.36 -7.95
CA LEU A 86 -14.96 3.75 -6.74
C LEU A 86 -16.37 3.28 -7.10
N ILE A 87 -16.57 1.97 -7.24
CA ILE A 87 -17.80 1.39 -7.79
C ILE A 87 -18.35 0.36 -6.80
N ALA A 88 -19.62 0.50 -6.44
CA ALA A 88 -20.40 -0.53 -5.75
C ALA A 88 -21.43 -1.12 -6.71
N ASN A 89 -21.40 -2.43 -6.93
CA ASN A 89 -22.42 -3.11 -7.74
C ASN A 89 -23.79 -3.10 -7.05
N GLN A 90 -23.78 -3.27 -5.73
CA GLN A 90 -24.97 -3.21 -4.87
C GLN A 90 -24.61 -2.54 -3.54
N GLY A 91 -25.59 -1.91 -2.92
CA GLY A 91 -25.43 -1.20 -1.66
C GLY A 91 -24.87 0.22 -1.82
N PRO A 92 -24.90 1.02 -0.73
CA PRO A 92 -24.47 2.42 -0.78
C PRO A 92 -22.95 2.56 -0.76
N VAL A 93 -22.44 3.57 -1.45
CA VAL A 93 -21.10 4.12 -1.21
C VAL A 93 -21.25 5.27 -0.21
N SER A 94 -20.60 5.16 0.94
CA SER A 94 -20.59 6.20 1.97
C SER A 94 -19.19 6.78 2.10
N VAL A 95 -19.07 8.10 1.95
CA VAL A 95 -17.84 8.87 2.20
C VAL A 95 -18.17 9.94 3.23
N GLN A 96 -17.44 9.97 4.33
CA GLN A 96 -17.72 10.88 5.45
C GLN A 96 -16.42 11.46 5.99
N ALA A 97 -16.47 12.74 6.34
CA ALA A 97 -15.53 13.37 7.26
C ALA A 97 -16.31 13.64 8.55
N GLN A 98 -16.27 12.71 9.51
CA GLN A 98 -17.19 12.72 10.66
C GLN A 98 -16.96 13.90 11.62
N ASN A 99 -15.74 14.43 11.65
CA ASN A 99 -15.33 15.53 12.52
C ASN A 99 -14.53 16.60 11.75
N ASP A 100 -14.61 16.62 10.42
CA ASP A 100 -13.84 17.54 9.59
C ASP A 100 -14.53 17.77 8.24
N ARG A 101 -13.86 18.48 7.34
CA ARG A 101 -14.36 18.87 6.04
C ARG A 101 -14.13 17.77 5.00
N LEU A 102 -15.20 17.43 4.30
CA LEU A 102 -15.14 16.69 3.06
C LEU A 102 -15.09 17.68 1.88
N GLN A 103 -14.03 17.62 1.08
CA GLN A 103 -13.82 18.51 -0.08
C GLN A 103 -13.63 17.68 -1.35
N LEU A 104 -14.50 17.89 -2.34
CA LEU A 104 -14.37 17.32 -3.68
C LEU A 104 -14.29 18.48 -4.67
N MET A 105 -13.26 18.45 -5.52
CA MET A 105 -13.01 19.48 -6.53
C MET A 105 -12.70 18.81 -7.86
N ALA A 106 -13.21 19.38 -8.94
CA ALA A 106 -12.91 19.00 -10.31
C ALA A 106 -12.51 20.25 -11.11
N ARG A 107 -11.77 20.06 -12.20
CA ARG A 107 -11.40 21.08 -13.18
C ARG A 107 -11.55 20.52 -14.58
#